data_AF-A0A7V4B1G7-F1
#
_entry.id   AF-A0A7V4B1G7-F1
#
_cell.length_a   1.000
_cell.length_b   1.000
_cell.length_c   1.000
_cell.angle_alpha   90.00
_cell.angle_beta   90.00
_cell.angle_gamma   90.00
#
_symmetry.space_group_name_H-M   'P 1'
#
loop_
_entity.id
_entity.type
_entity.pdbx_description
1 polymer ?
#
loop_
_entity_poly.entity_id
_entity_poly.type
_entity_poly.pdbx_seq_one_letter_code
_entity_poly.pdbx_strand_id
1 'polypeptide(L)'
;MKRCLKPRARNEPRRRGSPRMAKKQSGSAPRALGEDGIIDLVRRHLDADSGRVLAGAGADDCAIIAGPPGSDTVLLLTTDAFVQDVHFRLDWSSPYQVGWKALAAAASDIGAMGGRPLAAVAAVGLTGGEKESTVRELARGMNAAAR
;
A
#
# COMPACT_ATOMS: atom_id res chain seq x y z
N MET A 1 -44.41 -63.90 25.21
CA MET A 1 -43.76 -65.16 25.60
C MET A 1 -42.27 -64.92 25.85
N LYS A 2 -41.81 -65.36 27.04
CA LYS A 2 -40.45 -65.74 27.46
C LYS A 2 -39.26 -64.77 27.19
N ARG A 3 -38.79 -64.20 28.30
CA ARG A 3 -37.44 -63.63 28.53
C ARG A 3 -36.35 -64.63 28.13
N CYS A 4 -35.22 -64.12 27.64
CA CYS A 4 -33.92 -64.76 27.89
C CYS A 4 -32.86 -63.66 28.12
N LEU A 5 -32.47 -63.48 29.39
CA LEU A 5 -31.28 -62.71 29.79
C LEU A 5 -30.01 -63.48 29.36
N LYS A 6 -29.00 -62.73 28.91
CA LYS A 6 -27.58 -63.16 28.90
C LYS A 6 -26.66 -61.99 29.31
N PRO A 7 -25.46 -62.27 29.84
CA PRO A 7 -24.96 -61.66 31.07
C PRO A 7 -24.07 -60.42 30.86
N ARG A 8 -23.97 -59.62 31.93
CA ARG A 8 -22.97 -58.53 32.08
C ARG A 8 -21.55 -59.09 32.02
N ALA A 9 -20.78 -58.64 31.04
CA ALA A 9 -19.32 -58.75 31.04
C ALA A 9 -18.68 -57.45 31.54
N ARG A 10 -17.51 -57.62 32.15
CA ARG A 10 -16.89 -56.75 33.16
C ARG A 10 -16.17 -55.55 32.55
N ASN A 11 -16.04 -54.50 33.36
CA ASN A 11 -15.16 -53.35 33.17
C ASN A 11 -13.76 -53.74 32.68
N GLU A 12 -13.36 -53.22 31.53
CA GLU A 12 -11.94 -53.05 31.19
C GLU A 12 -11.49 -51.61 31.49
N PRO A 13 -10.30 -51.41 32.07
CA PRO A 13 -9.81 -50.08 32.38
C PRO A 13 -9.45 -49.32 31.10
N ARG A 14 -9.96 -48.10 30.99
CA ARG A 14 -9.63 -47.13 29.94
C ARG A 14 -8.10 -46.97 29.84
N ARG A 15 -7.52 -47.43 28.73
CA ARG A 15 -6.14 -47.08 28.37
C ARG A 15 -6.08 -45.56 28.14
N ARG A 16 -5.37 -44.84 29.03
CA ARG A 16 -5.07 -43.42 28.84
C ARG A 16 -4.24 -43.30 27.57
N GLY A 17 -4.83 -42.71 26.52
CA GLY A 17 -4.07 -42.34 25.33
C GLY A 17 -2.99 -41.33 25.72
N SER A 18 -1.75 -41.61 25.35
CA SER A 18 -0.63 -40.70 25.51
C SER A 18 -0.95 -39.36 24.83
N PRO A 19 -0.59 -38.20 25.42
CA PRO A 19 -0.83 -36.92 24.78
C PRO A 19 -0.01 -36.86 23.49
N ARG A 20 -0.69 -36.72 22.34
CA ARG A 20 -0.05 -36.42 21.07
C ARG A 20 0.69 -35.09 21.24
N MET A 21 2.02 -35.14 21.22
CA MET A 21 2.84 -33.94 21.17
C MET A 21 2.43 -33.12 19.94
N ALA A 22 1.94 -31.92 20.19
CA ALA A 22 1.71 -30.94 19.14
C ALA A 22 3.03 -30.71 18.41
N LYS A 23 3.03 -30.91 17.08
CA LYS A 23 4.17 -30.53 16.23
C LYS A 23 4.45 -29.06 16.48
N LYS A 24 5.62 -28.78 17.04
CA LYS A 24 6.18 -27.44 17.20
C LYS A 24 6.28 -26.85 15.78
N GLN A 25 5.37 -25.94 15.44
CA GLN A 25 5.51 -25.15 14.22
C GLN A 25 6.81 -24.36 14.40
N SER A 26 7.85 -24.77 13.66
CA SER A 26 9.06 -23.98 13.52
C SER A 26 8.67 -22.71 12.77
N GLY A 27 8.30 -21.67 13.50
CA GLY A 27 8.08 -20.34 12.93
C GLY A 27 9.39 -19.87 12.33
N SER A 28 9.53 -20.00 11.02
CA SER A 28 10.57 -19.32 10.26
C SER A 28 10.45 -17.84 10.54
N ALA A 29 11.57 -17.16 10.83
CA ALA A 29 11.60 -15.71 10.90
C ALA A 29 10.88 -15.12 9.67
N PRO A 30 10.05 -14.08 9.82
CA PRO A 30 9.31 -13.52 8.70
C PRO A 30 10.31 -13.10 7.62
N ARG A 31 10.16 -13.66 6.41
CA ARG A 31 10.92 -13.20 5.24
C ARG A 31 10.55 -11.74 5.00
N ALA A 32 11.55 -10.90 4.75
CA ALA A 32 11.31 -9.55 4.27
C ALA A 32 10.46 -9.63 3.00
N LEU A 33 9.36 -8.87 2.96
CA LEU A 33 8.50 -8.77 1.79
C LEU A 33 9.22 -7.92 0.74
N GLY A 34 9.18 -8.36 -0.52
CA GLY A 34 9.50 -7.47 -1.65
C GLY A 34 8.39 -6.43 -1.84
N GLU A 35 8.62 -5.45 -2.72
CA GLU A 35 7.69 -4.32 -2.97
C GLU A 35 6.26 -4.78 -3.23
N ASP A 36 6.05 -5.66 -4.23
CA ASP A 36 4.73 -6.22 -4.56
C ASP A 36 4.04 -6.85 -3.34
N GLY A 37 4.82 -7.57 -2.52
CA GLY A 37 4.31 -8.21 -1.30
C GLY A 37 3.91 -7.21 -0.21
N ILE A 38 4.59 -6.06 -0.13
CA ILE A 38 4.23 -4.95 0.76
C ILE A 38 2.96 -4.29 0.26
N ILE A 39 2.86 -4.00 -1.04
CA ILE A 39 1.67 -3.41 -1.68
C ILE A 39 0.45 -4.30 -1.40
N ASP A 40 0.55 -5.60 -1.67
CA ASP A 40 -0.54 -6.55 -1.42
C ASP A 40 -0.90 -6.66 0.06
N LEU A 41 0.08 -6.56 0.97
CA LEU A 41 -0.20 -6.55 2.40
C LEU A 41 -0.99 -5.29 2.80
N VAL A 42 -0.54 -4.11 2.37
CA VAL A 42 -1.21 -2.83 2.69
C VAL A 42 -2.62 -2.81 2.11
N ARG A 43 -2.80 -3.20 0.83
CA ARG A 43 -4.10 -3.23 0.16
C ARG A 43 -5.12 -4.10 0.90
N ARG A 44 -4.71 -5.25 1.43
CA ARG A 44 -5.59 -6.14 2.22
C ARG A 44 -6.08 -5.55 3.53
N HIS A 45 -5.45 -4.48 4.01
CA HIS A 45 -5.83 -3.80 5.25
C HIS A 45 -6.51 -2.45 5.01
N LEU A 46 -6.63 -2.00 3.75
CA LEU A 46 -7.32 -0.78 3.37
C LEU A 46 -8.64 -1.14 2.70
N ASP A 47 -9.73 -1.15 3.48
CA ASP A 47 -11.09 -1.31 2.96
C ASP A 47 -11.52 -0.01 2.26
N ALA A 48 -11.32 0.06 0.95
CA ALA A 48 -11.68 1.22 0.14
C ALA A 48 -13.02 1.02 -0.60
N ASP A 49 -14.06 0.50 0.06
CA ASP A 49 -15.38 0.37 -0.57
C ASP A 49 -16.30 1.55 -0.24
N SER A 50 -16.05 2.67 -0.92
CA SER A 50 -16.96 3.82 -0.94
C SER A 50 -18.00 3.74 -2.07
N GLY A 51 -18.03 2.64 -2.84
CA GLY A 51 -18.81 2.53 -4.08
C GLY A 51 -18.37 3.45 -5.23
N ARG A 52 -17.33 4.28 -5.02
CA ARG A 52 -16.83 5.24 -6.02
C ARG A 52 -15.45 4.90 -6.56
N VAL A 53 -14.70 4.04 -5.89
CA VAL A 53 -13.39 3.57 -6.36
C VAL A 53 -13.64 2.49 -7.40
N LEU A 54 -13.35 2.79 -8.67
CA LEU A 54 -13.51 1.86 -9.79
C LEU A 54 -12.32 0.89 -9.88
N ALA A 55 -11.12 1.38 -9.58
CA ALA A 55 -9.90 0.60 -9.41
C ALA A 55 -9.01 1.26 -8.35
N GLY A 56 -8.50 0.49 -7.40
CA GLY A 56 -7.58 1.00 -6.37
C GLY A 56 -6.12 0.99 -6.83
N ALA A 57 -5.28 1.83 -6.24
CA ALA A 57 -3.84 1.83 -6.49
C ALA A 57 -3.24 0.45 -6.15
N GLY A 58 -2.52 -0.15 -7.09
CA GLY A 58 -1.71 -1.34 -6.84
C GLY A 58 -1.61 -2.35 -7.99
N ALA A 59 -2.65 -2.56 -8.80
CA ALA A 59 -2.50 -3.29 -10.07
C ALA A 59 -2.21 -2.32 -11.24
N ASP A 60 -2.61 -1.07 -11.07
CA ASP A 60 -2.47 0.03 -12.00
C ASP A 60 -1.62 1.15 -11.37
N ASP A 61 -1.04 2.00 -12.22
CA ASP A 61 -0.16 3.12 -11.83
C ASP A 61 -0.90 4.23 -11.07
N CYS A 62 -2.25 4.24 -11.09
CA CYS A 62 -3.09 5.22 -10.39
C CYS A 62 -4.37 4.57 -9.86
N ALA A 63 -4.98 5.16 -8.82
CA ALA A 63 -6.35 4.85 -8.45
C ALA A 63 -7.34 5.54 -9.41
N ILE A 64 -8.38 4.82 -9.83
CA ILE A 64 -9.47 5.30 -10.68
C ILE A 64 -10.72 5.48 -9.83
N ILE A 65 -11.24 6.71 -9.81
CA ILE A 65 -12.46 7.08 -9.07
C ILE A 65 -13.52 7.54 -10.05
N ALA A 66 -14.77 7.13 -9.82
CA ALA A 66 -15.92 7.60 -10.58
C ALA A 66 -16.01 9.12 -10.53
N GLY A 67 -16.19 9.74 -11.71
CA GLY A 67 -16.45 11.17 -11.82
C GLY A 67 -17.76 11.58 -11.14
N PRO A 68 -18.16 12.86 -11.29
CA PRO A 68 -19.44 13.33 -10.80
C PRO A 68 -20.60 12.47 -11.34
N PRO A 69 -21.68 12.27 -10.56
CA PRO A 69 -22.84 11.52 -11.02
C PRO A 69 -23.36 12.03 -12.37
N GLY A 70 -23.60 11.11 -13.32
CA GLY A 70 -24.04 11.45 -14.67
C GLY A 70 -22.92 11.89 -15.63
N SER A 71 -21.65 11.77 -15.23
CA SER A 71 -20.49 11.98 -16.10
C SER A 71 -19.89 10.65 -16.54
N ASP A 72 -19.46 10.59 -17.81
CA ASP A 72 -18.67 9.48 -18.36
C ASP A 72 -17.16 9.65 -18.11
N THR A 73 -16.77 10.61 -17.27
CA THR A 73 -15.37 10.86 -16.91
C THR A 73 -14.97 10.13 -15.63
N VAL A 74 -13.69 9.82 -15.51
CA VAL A 74 -13.08 9.29 -14.28
C VAL A 74 -12.04 10.28 -13.75
N LEU A 75 -11.80 10.21 -12.45
CA LEU A 75 -10.71 10.92 -11.79
C LEU A 75 -9.58 9.92 -11.53
N LEU A 76 -8.36 10.33 -11.87
CA LEU A 76 -7.16 9.57 -11.58
C LEU A 76 -6.42 10.20 -10.41
N LEU A 77 -6.02 9.38 -9.44
CA LEU A 77 -5.27 9.81 -8.27
C LEU A 77 -4.00 8.97 -8.16
N THR A 78 -2.86 9.66 -8.04
CA THR A 78 -1.56 9.07 -7.72
C THR A 78 -0.87 9.92 -6.65
N THR A 79 0.13 9.33 -6.01
CA THR A 79 1.04 10.04 -5.12
C THR A 79 2.42 9.41 -5.19
N ASP A 80 3.44 10.25 -5.29
CA ASP A 80 4.84 9.84 -5.20
C ASP A 80 5.50 10.48 -3.99
N ALA A 81 6.44 9.73 -3.38
CA ALA A 81 7.29 10.24 -2.32
C ALA A 81 8.71 10.44 -2.85
N PHE A 82 9.21 11.68 -2.77
CA PHE A 82 10.62 11.99 -3.01
C PHE A 82 11.33 12.28 -1.70
N VAL A 83 12.20 11.35 -1.30
CA VAL A 83 12.90 11.35 -0.01
C VAL A 83 14.39 11.56 -0.21
N GLN A 84 15.00 12.47 0.55
CA GLN A 84 16.44 12.70 0.53
C GLN A 84 17.20 11.44 0.95
N ASP A 85 18.35 11.20 0.33
CA ASP A 85 19.22 10.03 0.50
C ASP A 85 18.62 8.69 0.02
N VAL A 86 17.37 8.69 -0.45
CA VAL A 86 16.72 7.56 -1.13
C VAL A 86 16.52 7.85 -2.62
N HIS A 87 15.85 8.97 -2.93
CA HIS A 87 15.46 9.35 -4.29
C HIS A 87 16.30 10.49 -4.86
N PHE A 88 16.85 11.34 -4.00
CA PHE A 88 17.70 12.46 -4.40
C PHE A 88 18.72 12.80 -3.32
N ARG A 89 19.75 13.55 -3.69
CA ARG A 89 20.68 14.21 -2.75
C ARG A 89 20.96 15.63 -3.23
N LEU A 90 21.11 16.55 -2.29
CA LEU A 90 21.31 17.98 -2.59
C LEU A 90 22.75 18.35 -2.94
N ASP A 91 23.69 17.40 -2.88
CA ASP A 91 25.07 17.59 -3.31
C ASP A 91 25.24 17.47 -4.83
N TRP A 92 24.31 16.82 -5.53
CA TRP A 92 24.32 16.70 -6.99
C TRP A 92 23.00 17.05 -7.69
N SER A 93 21.98 17.45 -6.95
CA SER A 93 20.71 17.91 -7.51
C SER A 93 20.32 19.22 -6.84
N SER A 94 20.03 20.24 -7.64
CA SER A 94 19.54 21.50 -7.09
C SER A 94 18.13 21.31 -6.52
N PRO A 95 17.72 22.10 -5.51
CA PRO A 95 16.36 22.03 -4.99
C PRO A 95 15.30 22.23 -6.08
N TYR A 96 15.59 23.10 -7.06
CA TYR A 96 14.74 23.29 -8.24
C TYR A 96 14.56 21.99 -9.04
N GLN A 97 15.64 21.28 -9.35
CA GLN A 97 15.58 20.01 -10.08
C GLN A 97 14.81 18.95 -9.30
N VAL A 98 14.99 18.89 -7.99
CA VAL A 98 14.25 17.98 -7.11
C VAL A 98 12.75 18.28 -7.17
N GLY A 99 12.36 19.56 -7.04
CA GLY A 99 10.97 19.98 -7.07
C GLY A 99 10.30 19.71 -8.41
N TRP A 100 11.01 20.00 -9.51
CA TRP A 100 10.54 19.71 -10.87
C TRP A 100 10.32 18.21 -11.05
N LYS A 101 11.31 17.39 -10.69
CA LYS A 101 11.25 15.93 -10.86
C LYS A 101 10.17 15.29 -10.01
N ALA A 102 10.01 15.74 -8.75
CA ALA A 102 9.01 15.20 -7.85
C ALA A 102 7.57 15.38 -8.39
N LEU A 103 7.26 16.56 -8.95
CA LEU A 103 5.94 16.78 -9.55
C LEU A 103 5.81 16.09 -10.91
N ALA A 104 6.86 16.09 -11.72
CA ALA A 104 6.85 15.46 -13.04
C ALA A 104 6.66 13.94 -12.95
N ALA A 105 7.22 13.28 -11.93
CA ALA A 105 7.01 11.85 -11.68
C ALA A 105 5.53 11.53 -11.44
N ALA A 106 4.92 12.18 -10.45
CA ALA A 106 3.50 11.96 -10.16
C ALA A 106 2.58 12.33 -11.36
N ALA A 107 2.92 13.37 -12.11
CA ALA A 107 2.18 13.72 -13.33
C ALA A 107 2.33 12.67 -14.44
N SER A 108 3.47 11.99 -14.49
CA SER A 108 3.77 10.95 -15.48
C SER A 108 2.87 9.73 -15.30
N ASP A 109 2.59 9.30 -14.07
CA ASP A 109 1.68 8.15 -13.83
C ASP A 109 0.28 8.42 -14.38
N ILE A 110 -0.22 9.65 -14.16
CA ILE A 110 -1.50 10.11 -14.71
C ILE A 110 -1.46 10.06 -16.25
N GLY A 111 -0.34 10.49 -16.84
CA GLY A 111 -0.14 10.43 -18.29
C GLY A 111 -0.05 9.00 -18.83
N ALA A 112 0.60 8.08 -18.10
CA ALA A 112 0.71 6.67 -18.46
C ALA A 112 -0.67 5.99 -18.51
N MET A 113 -1.58 6.40 -17.63
CA MET A 113 -2.98 5.97 -17.61
C MET A 113 -3.87 6.69 -18.66
N GLY A 114 -3.28 7.52 -19.53
CA GLY A 114 -3.99 8.28 -20.56
C GLY A 114 -4.76 9.50 -20.04
N GLY A 115 -4.54 9.88 -18.78
CA GLY A 115 -5.15 11.03 -18.15
C GLY A 115 -4.47 12.35 -18.49
N ARG A 116 -5.15 13.44 -18.17
CA ARG A 116 -4.58 14.79 -18.19
C ARG A 116 -4.51 15.32 -16.75
N PRO A 117 -3.32 15.61 -16.20
CA PRO A 117 -3.20 16.22 -14.87
C PRO A 117 -4.03 17.50 -14.76
N LEU A 118 -4.85 17.60 -13.72
CA LEU A 118 -5.76 18.74 -13.48
C LEU A 118 -5.30 19.61 -12.31
N ALA A 119 -4.80 18.98 -11.26
CA ALA A 119 -4.33 19.62 -10.05
C ALA A 119 -3.31 18.71 -9.36
N ALA A 120 -2.50 19.30 -8.47
CA ALA A 120 -1.56 18.56 -7.64
C ALA A 120 -1.61 19.08 -6.21
N VAL A 121 -1.35 18.17 -5.26
CA VAL A 121 -1.15 18.49 -3.85
C VAL A 121 0.26 18.05 -3.50
N ALA A 122 1.01 18.91 -2.82
CA ALA A 122 2.36 18.61 -2.36
C ALA A 122 2.40 18.56 -0.83
N ALA A 123 2.91 17.46 -0.28
CA ALA A 123 3.28 17.35 1.13
C ALA A 123 4.82 17.44 1.23
N VAL A 124 5.33 18.44 1.97
CA VAL A 124 6.77 18.67 2.11
C VAL A 124 7.16 18.50 3.58
N GLY A 125 8.00 17.51 3.85
CA GLY A 125 8.62 17.32 5.17
C GLY A 125 9.96 18.07 5.24
N LEU A 126 10.13 18.90 6.27
CA LEU A 126 11.33 19.70 6.52
C LEU A 126 11.80 19.49 7.96
N THR A 127 13.10 19.66 8.18
CA THR A 127 13.72 19.57 9.52
C THR A 127 13.68 20.89 10.29
N GLY A 128 13.45 22.01 9.58
CA GLY A 128 13.45 23.37 10.12
C GLY A 128 14.81 24.08 10.00
N GLY A 129 15.86 23.39 9.56
CA GLY A 129 17.19 23.96 9.31
C GLY A 129 17.42 24.45 7.88
N GLU A 130 16.44 24.26 6.99
CA GLU A 130 16.57 24.56 5.58
C GLU A 130 16.58 26.08 5.33
N LYS A 131 17.42 26.51 4.39
CA LYS A 131 17.42 27.90 3.94
C LYS A 131 16.13 28.19 3.18
N GLU A 132 15.60 29.41 3.35
CA GLU A 132 14.44 29.88 2.59
C GLU A 132 14.64 29.72 1.08
N SER A 133 15.85 30.00 0.58
CA SER A 133 16.19 29.84 -0.84
C SER A 133 16.03 28.39 -1.31
N THR A 134 16.35 27.40 -0.48
CA THR A 134 16.16 25.98 -0.81
C THR A 134 14.69 25.66 -1.02
N VAL A 135 13.83 26.07 -0.08
CA VAL A 135 12.38 25.83 -0.14
C VAL A 135 11.76 26.59 -1.31
N ARG A 136 12.20 27.82 -1.56
CA ARG A 136 11.77 28.64 -2.68
C ARG A 136 12.11 28.00 -4.03
N GLU A 137 13.33 27.50 -4.18
CA GLU A 137 13.77 26.85 -5.42
C GLU A 137 13.04 25.53 -5.64
N LEU A 138 12.83 24.74 -4.58
CA LEU A 138 11.99 23.54 -4.62
C LEU A 138 10.58 23.84 -5.15
N ALA A 139 9.91 24.84 -4.56
CA ALA A 139 8.57 25.26 -4.98
C ALA A 139 8.55 25.80 -6.42
N ARG A 140 9.59 26.52 -6.84
CA ARG A 140 9.74 26.99 -8.23
C ARG A 140 9.86 25.83 -9.21
N GLY A 141 10.64 24.80 -8.86
CA GLY A 141 10.76 23.57 -9.64
C GLY A 141 9.41 22.89 -9.83
N MET A 142 8.67 22.69 -8.74
CA MET A 142 7.31 22.12 -8.80
C MET A 142 6.39 22.95 -9.70
N ASN A 143 6.31 24.27 -9.50
CA ASN A 143 5.46 25.13 -10.32
C ASN A 143 5.88 25.15 -11.79
N ALA A 144 7.16 24.93 -12.11
CA ALA A 144 7.61 24.83 -13.49
C ALA A 144 7.19 23.51 -14.16
N ALA A 145 7.12 22.41 -13.42
CA ALA A 145 6.59 21.13 -13.92
C ALA A 145 5.05 21.13 -14.05
N ALA A 146 4.36 22.00 -13.31
CA ALA A 146 2.89 22.11 -13.32
C ALA A 146 2.30 22.87 -14.53
N ARG A 147 3.16 23.47 -15.37
CA ARG A 147 2.78 24.35 -16.48
C ARG A 147 2.91 23.63 -17.81
#